data_AF-A0A2V7M2F3-F1
#
_entry.id   AF-A0A2V7M2F3-F1
#
_cell.length_a   1.000
_cell.length_b   1.000
_cell.length_c   1.000
_cell.angle_alpha   90.00
_cell.angle_beta   90.00
_cell.angle_gamma   90.00
#
_symmetry.space_group_name_H-M   'P 1'
#
loop_
_entity.id
_entity.type
_entity.pdbx_description
1 polymer ?
#
loop_
_entity_poly.entity_id
_entity_poly.type
_entity_poly.pdbx_seq_one_letter_code
_entity_poly.pdbx_strand_id
1 'polypeptide(L)' 'TRDGVHIEDVKQINNEWVVTGTSGVVLIVVGTGTTMKAAQKQAYNRIDNIMIPNMYYRKDIGDRWFEDFDRLHTWGYLRP' A
#
# COMPACT_ATOMS: atom_id res chain seq x y z
N THR A 1 4.69 -13.37 9.25
CA THR A 1 3.88 -12.16 9.01
C THR A 1 3.00 -12.41 7.81
N ARG A 2 1.77 -11.88 7.72
CA ARG A 2 0.97 -12.03 6.50
C ARG A 2 1.73 -11.31 5.38
N ASP A 3 2.11 -12.04 4.32
CA ASP A 3 2.98 -11.51 3.26
C ASP A 3 2.48 -10.17 2.72
N GLY A 4 3.16 -9.07 3.10
CA GLY A 4 2.83 -7.72 2.66
C GLY A 4 1.54 -7.11 3.20
N VAL A 5 0.95 -7.62 4.29
CA VAL A 5 -0.17 -6.97 4.99
C VAL A 5 0.18 -6.80 6.46
N HIS A 6 0.27 -5.55 6.90
CA HIS A 6 0.56 -5.18 8.27
C HIS A 6 -0.63 -4.41 8.86
N ILE A 7 -1.06 -4.82 10.04
CA ILE A 7 -2.15 -4.17 10.78
C ILE A 7 -1.50 -3.21 11.77
N GLU A 8 -2.01 -1.98 11.85
CA GLU A 8 -1.44 -0.89 12.64
C GLU A 8 -2.33 -0.56 13.85
N ASP A 9 -2.86 0.67 13.92
CA ASP A 9 -3.55 1.25 15.07
C ASP A 9 -4.99 0.73 15.24
N VAL A 10 -5.15 -0.59 15.33
CA VAL A 10 -6.44 -1.24 15.56
C VAL A 10 -6.41 -2.28 16.65
N LYS A 11 -7.58 -2.50 17.26
CA LYS A 11 -7.81 -3.54 18.26
C LYS A 11 -9.10 -4.28 17.92
N GLN A 12 -9.15 -5.56 18.28
CA GLN A 12 -10.38 -6.32 18.24
C GLN A 12 -11.17 -6.14 19.55
N ILE A 13 -12.42 -5.70 19.46
CA ILE A 13 -13.37 -5.56 20.58
C ILE A 13 -14.68 -6.20 20.15
N ASN A 14 -15.20 -7.16 20.92
CA ASN A 14 -16.45 -7.87 20.60
C ASN A 14 -16.50 -8.43 19.16
N ASN A 15 -15.39 -9.02 18.73
CA ASN A 15 -15.18 -9.53 17.36
C ASN A 15 -15.16 -8.48 16.24
N GLU A 16 -15.22 -7.19 16.56
CA GLU A 16 -15.10 -6.10 15.59
C GLU A 16 -13.71 -5.46 15.65
N TRP A 17 -13.19 -5.03 14.50
CA TRP A 17 -11.96 -4.24 14.43
C TRP A 17 -12.29 -2.77 14.60
N VAL A 18 -11.70 -2.14 15.61
CA VAL A 18 -11.87 -0.70 15.89
C VAL A 18 -10.52 0.02 15.80
N VAL A 19 -10.55 1.27 15.33
CA VAL A 19 -9.37 2.14 15.30
C VAL A 19 -9.06 2.61 16.73
N THR A 20 -7.82 2.47 17.17
CA THR A 20 -7.44 2.74 18.57
C THR A 20 -6.24 3.67 18.74
N GLY A 21 -5.52 4.01 17.67
CA GLY A 21 -4.34 4.85 17.77
C GLY A 21 -4.52 6.27 17.23
N THR A 22 -3.43 7.03 17.25
CA THR A 22 -3.41 8.45 16.92
C THR A 22 -2.94 8.75 15.50
N SER A 23 -2.33 7.77 14.81
CA SER A 23 -1.78 7.98 13.46
C SER A 23 -2.86 8.05 12.38
N GLY A 24 -4.05 7.48 12.66
CA GLY A 24 -5.11 7.29 11.67
C GLY A 24 -4.81 6.20 10.63
N VAL A 25 -3.71 5.44 10.78
CA VAL A 25 -3.35 4.34 9.89
C VAL A 25 -3.90 3.03 10.45
N VAL A 26 -4.87 2.46 9.74
CA VAL A 26 -5.49 1.17 10.12
C VAL A 26 -4.67 -0.04 9.67
N LEU A 27 -4.05 0.05 8.49
CA LEU A 27 -3.25 -1.03 7.92
C LEU A 27 -2.32 -0.49 6.83
N ILE A 28 -1.25 -1.23 6.57
CA ILE A 28 -0.32 -1.02 5.47
C ILE A 28 -0.32 -2.28 4.59
N VAL A 29 -0.60 -2.10 3.30
CA VAL A 29 -0.44 -3.15 2.28
C VAL A 29 0.75 -2.81 1.41
N VAL A 30 1.67 -3.76 1.29
CA VAL A 30 2.84 -3.68 0.43
C VAL A 30 2.67 -4.66 -0.72
N GLY A 31 3.13 -4.31 -1.91
CA GLY A 31 3.30 -5.21 -3.05
C GLY A 31 4.77 -5.20 -3.49
N THR A 32 5.25 -6.34 -3.95
CA THR A 32 6.62 -6.55 -4.43
C THR A 32 6.60 -7.26 -5.76
N GLY A 33 7.55 -6.93 -6.64
CA GLY A 33 7.68 -7.56 -7.95
C GLY A 33 8.95 -7.07 -8.65
N THR A 34 9.36 -7.80 -9.69
CA THR A 34 10.54 -7.44 -10.51
C THR A 34 10.33 -6.18 -11.36
N THR A 35 9.09 -5.70 -11.47
CA THR A 35 8.73 -4.44 -12.12
C THR A 35 7.76 -3.67 -11.22
N MET A 36 7.73 -2.34 -11.35
CA MET A 36 6.78 -1.51 -10.59
C MET A 36 5.32 -1.91 -10.87
N LYS A 37 4.99 -2.24 -12.13
CA LYS A 37 3.66 -2.72 -12.52
C LYS A 37 3.28 -4.03 -11.82
N ALA A 38 4.23 -4.96 -11.67
CA ALA A 38 4.00 -6.20 -10.93
C ALA A 38 3.81 -5.95 -9.42
N ALA A 39 4.62 -5.07 -8.84
CA ALA A 39 4.49 -4.66 -7.44
C ALA A 39 3.13 -3.98 -7.17
N GLN A 40 2.74 -3.04 -8.03
CA GLN A 40 1.46 -2.33 -7.98
C GLN A 40 0.28 -3.31 -8.07
N LYS A 41 0.30 -4.23 -9.04
CA LYS A 41 -0.72 -5.28 -9.19
C LYS A 41 -0.84 -6.15 -7.94
N GLN A 42 0.29 -6.54 -7.33
CA GLN A 42 0.27 -7.34 -6.11
C GLN A 42 -0.33 -6.55 -4.92
N ALA A 43 0.02 -5.28 -4.76
CA ALA A 43 -0.53 -4.43 -3.69
C ALA A 43 -2.05 -4.29 -3.82
N TYR A 44 -2.55 -4.00 -5.03
CA TYR A 44 -3.99 -3.86 -5.27
C TYR A 44 -4.75 -5.17 -5.09
N ASN A 45 -4.21 -6.29 -5.59
CA ASN A 45 -4.81 -7.60 -5.35
C ASN A 45 -4.92 -7.91 -3.85
N ARG A 46 -3.97 -7.49 -3.02
CA ARG A 46 -4.01 -7.72 -1.57
C ARG A 46 -5.10 -6.88 -0.89
N ILE A 47 -5.18 -5.58 -1.17
CA ILE A 47 -6.20 -4.70 -0.56
C ILE A 47 -7.62 -5.06 -1.03
N ASP A 48 -7.80 -5.54 -2.26
CA ASP A 48 -9.10 -5.99 -2.77
C ASP A 48 -9.67 -7.22 -2.00
N ASN A 49 -8.82 -7.94 -1.26
CA ASN A 49 -9.22 -9.05 -0.39
C ASN A 49 -9.46 -8.61 1.08
N ILE A 50 -9.42 -7.31 1.38
CA ILE A 50 -9.63 -6.77 2.72
C ILE A 50 -10.88 -5.89 2.70
N MET A 51 -11.86 -6.21 3.57
CA MET A 51 -13.06 -5.42 3.72
C MET A 51 -12.86 -4.32 4.76
N ILE A 52 -12.95 -3.06 4.33
CA ILE A 52 -13.10 -1.92 5.23
C ILE A 52 -14.34 -1.13 4.73
N PRO A 53 -15.33 -0.88 5.58
CA PRO A 53 -16.50 -0.08 5.21
C PRO A 53 -16.10 1.35 4.80
N ASN A 54 -16.81 1.92 3.82
CA ASN A 54 -16.67 3.33 3.42
C ASN A 54 -15.25 3.76 3.00
N MET A 55 -14.49 2.85 2.38
CA MET A 55 -13.19 3.19 1.82
C MET A 55 -13.28 4.24 0.71
N TYR A 56 -12.41 5.23 0.79
CA TYR A 56 -12.09 6.13 -0.32
C TYR A 56 -10.75 5.71 -0.92
N TYR A 57 -10.73 5.52 -2.24
CA TYR A 57 -9.55 5.01 -2.93
C TYR A 57 -8.83 6.12 -3.69
N ARG A 58 -7.49 6.07 -3.62
CA ARG A 58 -6.61 6.71 -4.60
C ARG A 58 -5.87 5.58 -5.31
N LYS A 59 -6.17 5.35 -6.60
CA LYS A 59 -5.65 4.20 -7.36
C LYS A 59 -4.50 4.55 -8.31
N ASP A 60 -4.17 5.83 -8.40
CA ASP A 60 -3.18 6.41 -9.33
C ASP A 60 -1.75 6.42 -8.78
N ILE A 61 -1.54 5.94 -7.55
CA ILE A 61 -0.21 5.91 -6.94
C ILE A 61 0.68 4.95 -7.73
N GLY A 62 1.77 5.51 -8.26
CA GLY A 62 2.76 4.78 -9.05
C GLY A 62 2.49 4.78 -10.57
N ASP A 63 1.37 5.31 -11.05
CA ASP A 63 1.03 5.29 -12.49
C ASP A 63 2.05 6.09 -13.33
N ARG A 64 2.58 7.16 -12.76
CA ARG A 64 3.62 7.98 -13.38
C ARG A 64 5.02 7.37 -13.33
N TRP A 65 5.21 6.20 -12.70
CA TRP A 65 6.53 5.60 -12.54
C TRP A 65 7.29 5.47 -13.86
N PHE A 66 6.60 5.17 -14.96
CA PHE A 66 7.23 5.03 -16.26
C PHE A 66 7.95 6.33 -16.71
N GLU A 67 7.38 7.49 -16.43
CA GLU A 67 7.97 8.80 -16.75
C GLU A 67 8.90 9.29 -15.63
N ASP A 68 8.50 9.10 -14.37
CA ASP A 68 9.25 9.60 -13.23
C ASP A 68 10.53 8.79 -12.97
N PHE A 69 10.62 7.53 -13.43
CA PHE A 69 11.83 6.71 -13.33
C PHE A 69 13.04 7.36 -14.00
N ASP A 70 12.90 7.81 -15.25
CA ASP A 70 13.96 8.47 -16.00
C ASP A 70 14.37 9.79 -15.33
N ARG A 71 13.39 10.54 -14.81
CA ARG A 71 13.63 11.81 -14.11
C ARG A 71 14.40 11.57 -12.82
N LEU A 72 14.00 10.58 -12.02
CA LEU A 72 14.65 10.23 -10.76
C LEU A 72 16.07 9.71 -10.96
N HIS A 73 16.34 8.96 -12.03
CA HIS A 73 17.70 8.58 -12.42
C HIS A 73 18.52 9.80 -12.86
N THR A 74 17.97 10.67 -13.70
CA THR A 74 18.63 11.90 -14.16
C THR A 74 19.00 12.82 -13.00
N TRP A 75 18.14 12.90 -11.98
CA TRP A 75 18.39 13.69 -10.77
C TRP A 75 19.29 13.00 -9.74
N GLY A 76 19.65 11.74 -9.95
CA GLY A 76 20.50 10.97 -9.04
C GLY A 76 19.80 10.44 -7.78
N TYR A 77 18.46 10.49 -7.71
CA TYR A 77 17.69 9.89 -6.61
C TYR A 77 17.60 8.37 -6.72
N LEU A 78 17.65 7.84 -7.95
CA LEU A 78 17.80 6.42 -8.21
C LEU A 78 19.22 6.16 -8.70
N ARG A 79 19.96 5.34 -7.95
CA ARG A 79 21.28 4.86 -8.33
C ARG A 79 21.15 3.45 -8.92
N PRO A 80 22.08 3.03 -9.80
CA PRO A 80 22.17 1.64 -10.27
C PRO A 80 22.24 0.64 -9.12
#